data_AF-A0A965Z0P2-F1
#
_entry.id   AF-A0A965Z0P2-F1
#
_cell.length_a   1.000
_cell.length_b   1.000
_cell.length_c   1.000
_cell.angle_alpha   90.00
_cell.angle_beta   90.00
_cell.angle_gamma   90.00
#
_symmetry.space_group_name_H-M   'P 1'
#
loop_
_entity.id
_entity.type
_entity.pdbx_description
1 polymer ?
#
loop_
_entity_poly.entity_id
_entity_poly.type
_entity_poly.pdbx_seq_one_letter_code
_entity_poly.pdbx_strand_id
1 'polypeptide(L)' 'MSLKQEIERRRTFAVISHPDAGKTTLTEKLLLFGGAIHVAGAVKSNKIKKTA' A
#
# COMPACT_ATOMS: atom_id res chain seq x y z
N MET A 1 1.12 -10.49 -25.01
CA MET A 1 0.82 -9.10 -24.60
C MET A 1 1.78 -8.16 -25.30
N SER A 2 1.30 -7.07 -25.88
CA SER A 2 2.16 -6.06 -26.51
C SER A 2 2.73 -5.09 -25.46
N LEU A 3 3.84 -4.42 -25.79
CA LEU A 3 4.46 -3.41 -24.91
C LEU A 3 3.44 -2.33 -24.49
N LYS A 4 2.59 -1.90 -25.42
CA LYS A 4 1.55 -0.90 -25.17
C LYS A 4 0.53 -1.38 -24.14
N GLN A 5 0.07 -2.63 -24.23
CA GLN A 5 -0.87 -3.22 -23.27
C GLN A 5 -0.29 -3.28 -21.85
N GLU A 6 1.00 -3.61 -21.73
CA GLU A 6 1.69 -3.66 -20.44
C GLU A 6 1.80 -2.26 -19.80
N ILE A 7 2.15 -1.25 -20.60
CA ILE A 7 2.24 0.14 -20.12
C ILE A 7 0.87 0.63 -19.62
N GLU A 8 -0.19 0.38 -20.38
CA GLU A 8 -1.54 0.84 -20.05
C GLU A 8 -2.12 0.20 -18.77
N ARG A 9 -1.67 -1.02 -18.41
CA ARG A 9 -2.09 -1.73 -17.20
C ARG A 9 -1.47 -1.19 -15.90
N ARG A 10 -0.26 -0.63 -15.94
CA ARG A 10 0.49 -0.24 -14.73
C ARG A 10 -0.07 1.04 -14.12
N ARG A 11 -0.14 1.09 -12.78
CA ARG A 11 -0.50 2.28 -12.00
C ARG A 11 0.50 2.45 -10.88
N THR A 12 1.33 3.49 -10.96
CA THR A 12 2.34 3.85 -9.96
C THR A 12 1.89 5.11 -9.26
N PHE A 13 1.73 5.08 -7.94
CA PHE A 13 1.26 6.20 -7.15
C PHE A 13 1.81 6.17 -5.72
N ALA A 14 1.68 7.29 -5.02
CA ALA A 14 2.03 7.42 -3.61
C ALA A 14 0.87 8.07 -2.84
N VAL A 15 0.80 7.79 -1.53
CA VAL A 15 -0.16 8.44 -0.61
C VAL A 15 0.60 9.47 0.22
N ILE A 16 0.22 10.74 0.13
CA ILE A 16 0.74 11.84 0.95
C ILE A 16 -0.35 12.33 1.90
N SER A 17 0.00 12.54 3.17
CA SER A 17 -0.96 12.97 4.19
C SER A 17 -0.26 13.63 5.37
N HIS A 18 -1.03 14.40 6.14
CA HIS A 18 -0.63 14.84 7.48
C HIS A 18 -0.35 13.63 8.40
N PRO A 19 0.49 13.77 9.46
CA PRO A 19 0.59 12.78 10.52
C PRO A 19 -0.79 12.34 11.03
N ASP A 20 -0.92 11.05 11.34
CA ASP A 20 -2.15 10.44 11.88
C ASP A 20 -3.42 10.48 11.02
N ALA A 21 -3.39 11.03 9.80
CA ALA A 21 -4.52 11.04 8.85
C ALA A 21 -4.92 9.64 8.30
N GLY A 22 -4.30 8.56 8.78
CA GLY A 22 -4.70 7.20 8.41
C GLY A 22 -4.07 6.65 7.11
N LYS A 23 -3.01 7.27 6.58
CA LYS A 23 -2.26 6.75 5.40
C LYS A 23 -1.93 5.26 5.53
N THR A 24 -1.41 4.83 6.67
CA THR A 24 -1.04 3.43 6.93
C THR A 24 -2.26 2.51 6.83
N THR A 25 -3.39 2.90 7.43
CA THR A 25 -4.65 2.15 7.38
C THR A 25 -5.18 2.01 5.96
N LEU A 26 -5.08 3.08 5.15
CA LEU A 26 -5.48 3.04 3.74
C LEU A 26 -4.57 2.08 2.94
N THR A 27 -3.25 2.15 3.15
CA THR A 27 -2.29 1.24 2.50
C THR A 27 -2.57 -0.22 2.84
N GLU A 28 -2.88 -0.54 4.09
CA GLU A 28 -3.24 -1.91 4.50
C GLU A 28 -4.47 -2.44 3.76
N LYS A 29 -5.54 -1.64 3.66
CA LYS A 29 -6.75 -2.03 2.94
C LYS A 29 -6.49 -2.23 1.44
N LEU A 30 -5.73 -1.35 0.81
CA LEU A 30 -5.37 -1.48 -0.60
C LEU A 30 -4.58 -2.76 -0.88
N LEU A 31 -3.62 -3.10 -0.02
CA LEU A 31 -2.85 -4.35 -0.13
C LEU A 31 -3.73 -5.59 0.09
N LEU A 32 -4.66 -5.54 1.05
CA LEU A 32 -5.62 -6.63 1.28
C LEU A 32 -6.51 -6.86 0.05
N PHE A 33 -7.09 -5.81 -0.52
CA PHE A 33 -7.91 -5.91 -1.73
C PHE A 33 -7.11 -6.38 -2.96
N GLY A 34 -5.81 -6.06 -3.01
CA GLY A 34 -4.88 -6.55 -4.03
C GLY A 34 -4.36 -7.98 -3.81
N GLY A 35 -4.84 -8.69 -2.77
CA GLY A 35 -4.38 -10.05 -2.44
C GLY A 35 -2.99 -10.11 -1.79
N ALA A 36 -2.38 -8.97 -1.44
CA ALA A 36 -1.05 -8.87 -0.83
C ALA A 36 -1.11 -8.94 0.71
N ILE A 37 -1.72 -10.00 1.25
CA ILE A 37 -2.04 -10.17 2.68
C ILE A 37 -0.80 -10.06 3.59
N HIS A 38 0.31 -10.72 3.23
CA HIS A 38 1.54 -10.67 4.03
C HIS A 38 2.14 -9.26 4.11
N VAL A 39 2.07 -8.51 3.01
CA VAL A 39 2.57 -7.13 2.95
C VAL A 39 1.66 -6.21 3.78
N ALA A 40 0.34 -6.41 3.70
CA ALA A 40 -0.63 -5.67 4.53
C ALA A 40 -0.36 -5.87 6.04
N GLY A 41 -0.11 -7.11 6.48
CA GLY A 41 0.21 -7.41 7.89
C GLY A 41 1.53 -6.81 8.37
N ALA A 42 2.55 -6.73 7.50
CA ALA A 42 3.83 -6.12 7.80
C ALA A 42 3.72 -4.60 8.00
N VAL A 43 2.87 -3.92 7.23
CA VAL A 43 2.63 -2.47 7.35
C VAL A 43 2.10 -2.11 8.76
N LYS A 44 1.17 -2.91 9.29
CA LYS A 44 0.65 -2.76 10.66
C LYS A 44 1.74 -2.95 11.71
N SER A 45 2.52 -4.01 11.57
CA SER A 45 3.59 -4.39 12.50
C SER A 45 4.69 -3.32 12.58
N ASN A 46 5.01 -2.68 11.45
CA ASN A 46 6.00 -1.61 11.37
C ASN A 46 5.54 -0.31 12.06
N LYS A 47 4.22 -0.05 12.16
CA LYS A 47 3.72 1.07 12.97
C LYS A 47 3.99 0.82 14.46
N ILE A 48 3.66 -0.38 14.94
CA ILE A 48 3.81 -0.75 16.36
C ILE A 48 5.27 -0.62 16.82
N LYS A 49 6.23 -1.07 16.00
CA LYS A 49 7.67 -0.99 16.31
C LYS A 49 8.24 0.43 16.35
N LYS A 50 7.62 1.41 15.69
CA LYS A 50 8.11 2.80 15.64
C LYS A 50 7.61 3.68 16.81
N THR A 51 6.68 3.17 17.60
CA THR A 51 6.07 3.88 18.75
C THR A 51 6.42 3.26 20.10
N ALA A 52 7.28 2.23 20.13
CA ALA A 52 7.79 1.59 21.35
C ALA A 52 9.22 2.06 21.64
#